data_AF-A0A8D2H574-F1
#
_entry.id   AF-A0A8D2H574-F1
#
_cell.length_a   1.000
_cell.length_b   1.000
_cell.length_c   1.000
_cell.angle_alpha   90.00
_cell.angle_beta   90.00
_cell.angle_gamma   90.00
#
_symmetry.space_group_name_H-M   'P 1'
#
loop_
_entity.id
_entity.type
_entity.pdbx_description
1 polymer ?
#
loop_
_entity_poly.entity_id
_entity_poly.type
_entity_poly.pdbx_seq_one_letter_code
_entity_poly.pdbx_strand_id
1 'polypeptide(L)'
;MPIFPKISLRPEVENYLKENFMNEEVLAVSSKQDAQGKFEALLNHLSHPPSFTSVRVNTHLASVQHVKSLLVDELKKQLNGLIVPVLQHPDLQDVLLIPVIGPSYESWRCYFCVLR
;
A
#
# COMPACT_ATOMS: atom_id res chain seq x y z
N MET A 1 -1.48 -5.89 16.46
CA MET A 1 -2.77 -6.45 16.00
C MET A 1 -3.10 -5.79 14.68
N PRO A 2 -3.44 -6.54 13.62
CA PRO A 2 -3.95 -5.93 12.39
C PRO A 2 -5.24 -5.19 12.72
N ILE A 3 -5.36 -4.02 12.14
CA ILE A 3 -6.34 -3.02 12.51
C ILE A 3 -7.60 -3.16 11.65
N PHE A 4 -7.41 -3.56 10.39
CA PHE A 4 -8.50 -3.99 9.54
C PHE A 4 -8.61 -5.52 9.53
N PRO A 5 -9.84 -6.07 9.53
CA PRO A 5 -10.04 -7.50 9.31
C PRO A 5 -9.62 -7.88 7.88
N LYS A 6 -9.50 -9.19 7.62
CA LYS A 6 -9.30 -9.69 6.25
C LYS A 6 -10.36 -9.14 5.30
N ILE A 7 -9.99 -8.96 4.03
CA ILE A 7 -10.90 -8.44 3.02
C ILE A 7 -12.16 -9.31 2.93
N SER A 8 -13.33 -8.66 2.92
CA SER A 8 -14.62 -9.36 2.83
C SER A 8 -14.89 -9.70 1.37
N LEU A 9 -14.73 -10.98 1.02
CA LEU A 9 -15.02 -11.51 -0.30
C LEU A 9 -16.24 -12.43 -0.23
N ARG A 10 -16.89 -12.64 -1.38
CA ARG A 10 -17.92 -13.68 -1.46
C ARG A 10 -17.25 -15.05 -1.37
N PRO A 11 -17.88 -16.06 -0.73
CA PRO A 11 -17.27 -17.38 -0.55
C PRO A 11 -16.79 -18.02 -1.85
N GLU A 12 -17.55 -17.87 -2.95
CA GLU A 12 -17.18 -18.40 -4.26
C GLU A 12 -15.89 -17.77 -4.81
N VAL A 13 -15.66 -16.48 -4.55
CA VAL A 13 -14.45 -15.76 -4.99
C VAL A 13 -13.27 -16.13 -4.11
N GLU A 14 -13.45 -16.22 -2.79
CA GLU A 14 -12.39 -16.61 -1.87
C GLU A 14 -11.91 -18.04 -2.16
N ASN A 15 -12.84 -18.98 -2.43
CA ASN A 15 -12.50 -20.34 -2.83
C ASN A 15 -11.75 -20.40 -4.16
N TYR A 16 -12.22 -19.65 -5.17
CA TYR A 16 -11.53 -19.58 -6.46
C TYR A 16 -10.09 -19.04 -6.31
N LEU A 17 -9.90 -17.97 -5.54
CA LEU A 17 -8.56 -17.45 -5.26
C LEU A 17 -7.72 -18.50 -4.52
N LYS A 18 -8.28 -19.15 -3.51
CA LYS A 18 -7.57 -20.18 -2.73
C LYS A 18 -7.08 -21.32 -3.62
N GLU A 19 -7.89 -21.82 -4.54
CA GLU A 19 -7.50 -22.89 -5.48
C GLU A 19 -6.33 -22.45 -6.38
N ASN A 20 -6.34 -21.21 -6.86
CA ASN A 20 -5.27 -20.69 -7.71
C ASN A 20 -3.96 -20.44 -6.93
N PHE A 21 -4.05 -19.88 -5.72
CA PHE A 21 -2.88 -19.60 -4.88
C PHE A 21 -2.33 -20.86 -4.16
N MET A 22 -3.04 -21.98 -4.21
CA MET A 22 -2.62 -23.29 -3.68
C MET A 22 -2.54 -24.35 -4.80
N ASN A 23 -2.15 -23.94 -6.01
CA ASN A 23 -1.96 -24.87 -7.13
C ASN A 23 -0.80 -25.85 -6.88
N GLU A 24 -0.74 -26.92 -7.68
CA GLU A 24 0.28 -27.97 -7.54
C GLU A 24 1.72 -27.43 -7.69
N GLU A 25 1.93 -26.39 -8.51
CA GLU A 25 3.25 -25.77 -8.67
C GLU A 25 3.72 -25.08 -7.39
N VAL A 26 2.83 -24.35 -6.72
CA VAL A 26 3.12 -23.72 -5.43
C VAL A 26 3.31 -24.78 -4.36
N LEU A 27 2.49 -25.83 -4.34
CA LEU A 27 2.62 -26.95 -3.39
C LEU A 27 3.89 -27.80 -3.62
N ALA A 28 4.42 -27.83 -4.84
CA ALA A 28 5.68 -28.50 -5.14
C ALA A 28 6.90 -27.74 -4.57
N VAL A 29 6.81 -26.41 -4.41
CA VAL A 29 7.90 -25.55 -3.93
C VAL A 29 7.71 -25.13 -2.46
N SER A 30 6.48 -25.18 -1.95
CA SER A 30 6.09 -24.73 -0.61
C SER A 30 5.23 -25.78 0.07
N SER A 31 5.35 -25.93 1.39
CA SER A 31 4.43 -26.79 2.13
C SER A 31 2.99 -26.24 2.05
N LYS A 32 1.99 -27.14 2.15
CA LYS A 32 0.56 -26.77 2.16
C LYS A 32 0.23 -25.76 3.26
N GLN A 33 0.85 -25.92 4.44
CA GLN A 33 0.65 -25.02 5.57
C GLN A 33 1.23 -23.63 5.30
N ASP A 34 2.41 -23.55 4.70
CA ASP A 34 3.04 -22.27 4.35
C ASP A 34 2.27 -21.54 3.24
N ALA A 35 1.80 -22.28 2.23
CA ALA A 35 0.98 -21.73 1.15
C ALA A 35 -0.33 -21.16 1.70
N GLN A 36 -1.00 -21.90 2.60
CA GLN A 36 -2.22 -21.43 3.23
C GLN A 36 -1.96 -20.22 4.15
N GLY A 37 -0.86 -20.23 4.92
CA GLY A 37 -0.45 -19.10 5.75
C GLY A 37 -0.19 -17.83 4.93
N LYS A 38 0.49 -17.96 3.78
CA LYS A 38 0.73 -16.84 2.84
C LYS A 38 -0.56 -16.31 2.23
N PHE A 39 -1.50 -17.20 1.87
CA PHE A 39 -2.80 -16.80 1.33
C PHE A 39 -3.63 -16.01 2.36
N GLU A 40 -3.70 -16.49 3.60
CA GLU A 40 -4.38 -15.76 4.69
C GLU A 40 -3.68 -14.42 4.98
N ALA A 41 -2.34 -14.37 4.97
CA ALA A 41 -1.60 -13.13 5.13
C ALA A 41 -1.90 -12.12 4.00
N LEU A 42 -2.01 -12.59 2.76
CA LEU A 42 -2.38 -11.75 1.61
C LEU A 42 -3.77 -11.12 1.81
N LEU A 43 -4.77 -11.92 2.15
CA LEU A 43 -6.14 -11.40 2.38
C LEU A 43 -6.20 -10.39 3.52
N ASN A 44 -5.35 -10.54 4.54
CA ASN A 44 -5.23 -9.55 5.61
C ASN A 44 -4.53 -8.26 5.13
N HIS A 45 -3.47 -8.35 4.34
CA HIS A 45 -2.75 -7.17 3.86
C HIS A 45 -3.55 -6.35 2.84
N LEU A 46 -4.39 -6.98 2.03
CA LEU A 46 -5.24 -6.28 1.04
C LEU A 46 -6.23 -5.29 1.67
N SER A 47 -6.60 -5.48 2.94
CA SER A 47 -7.45 -4.54 3.67
C SER A 47 -6.72 -3.28 4.15
N HIS A 48 -5.39 -3.26 4.08
CA HIS A 48 -4.57 -2.17 4.59
C HIS A 48 -4.04 -1.31 3.44
N PRO A 49 -4.00 0.03 3.60
CA PRO A 49 -3.37 0.89 2.62
C PRO A 49 -1.86 0.59 2.53
N PRO A 50 -1.23 0.80 1.35
CA PRO A 50 0.22 0.70 1.22
C PRO A 50 0.94 1.67 2.17
N SER A 51 2.12 1.27 2.66
CA SER A 51 2.92 2.10 3.57
C SER A 51 3.53 3.34 2.90
N PHE A 52 3.54 3.38 1.57
CA PHE A 52 4.06 4.50 0.78
C PHE A 52 3.06 4.89 -0.30
N THR A 53 2.80 6.19 -0.38
CA THR A 53 2.16 6.81 -1.54
C THR A 53 3.25 7.15 -2.56
N SER A 54 3.14 6.62 -3.77
CA SER A 54 4.05 6.91 -4.87
C SER A 54 3.50 7.99 -5.79
N VAL A 55 4.37 8.88 -6.27
CA VAL A 55 4.05 9.94 -7.21
C VAL A 55 5.08 9.93 -8.33
N ARG A 56 4.64 9.79 -9.58
CA ARG A 56 5.51 9.90 -10.76
C ARG A 56 5.63 11.37 -11.17
N VAL A 57 6.87 11.84 -11.30
CA VAL A 57 7.20 13.19 -11.75
C VAL A 57 7.10 13.27 -13.27
N ASN A 58 6.43 14.31 -13.77
CA ASN A 58 6.48 14.63 -15.19
C ASN A 58 7.80 15.34 -15.54
N THR A 59 8.81 14.54 -15.86
CA THR A 59 10.18 15.01 -16.15
C THR A 59 10.29 15.86 -17.42
N HIS A 60 9.28 15.85 -18.30
CA HIS A 60 9.24 16.73 -19.47
C HIS A 60 9.02 18.20 -19.10
N LEU A 61 8.30 18.47 -18.01
CA LEU A 61 7.93 19.83 -17.60
C LEU A 61 8.76 20.35 -16.42
N ALA A 62 9.22 19.46 -15.53
CA ALA A 62 9.94 19.84 -14.33
C ALA A 62 10.93 18.76 -13.89
N SER A 63 12.04 19.17 -13.26
CA SER A 63 12.99 18.23 -12.69
C SER A 63 12.44 17.58 -11.41
N VAL A 64 12.91 16.37 -11.11
CA VAL A 64 12.53 15.60 -9.91
C VAL A 64 12.81 16.38 -8.63
N GLN A 65 13.98 17.03 -8.56
CA GLN A 65 14.37 17.82 -7.39
C GLN A 65 13.44 19.02 -7.18
N HIS A 66 13.03 19.69 -8.27
CA HIS A 66 12.12 20.83 -8.18
C HIS A 66 10.73 20.39 -7.67
N VAL A 67 10.17 19.33 -8.24
CA VAL A 67 8.86 18.80 -7.81
C VAL A 67 8.92 18.27 -6.38
N LYS A 68 10.04 17.64 -5.99
CA LYS A 68 10.26 17.20 -4.61
C LYS A 68 10.19 18.37 -3.62
N SER A 69 10.85 19.49 -3.89
CA SER A 69 10.78 20.68 -3.04
C SER A 69 9.34 21.22 -2.93
N LEU A 70 8.63 21.33 -4.06
CA LEU A 70 7.23 21.78 -4.07
C LEU A 70 6.31 20.84 -3.25
N LEU A 71 6.53 19.53 -3.35
CA LEU A 71 5.76 18.55 -2.58
C LEU A 71 6.04 18.64 -1.08
N VAL A 72 7.29 18.86 -0.66
CA VAL A 72 7.63 19.05 0.76
C VAL A 72 6.89 20.26 1.32
N ASP A 73 6.89 21.38 0.58
CA ASP A 73 6.19 22.60 1.00
C ASP A 73 4.68 22.39 1.07
N GLU A 74 4.10 21.68 0.12
CA GLU A 74 2.65 21.41 0.11
C GLU A 74 2.24 20.45 1.22
N LEU A 75 2.98 19.36 1.44
CA LEU A 75 2.73 18.43 2.55
C LEU A 75 2.81 19.12 3.91
N LYS A 76 3.77 20.05 4.07
CA LYS A 76 3.87 20.85 5.29
C LYS A 76 2.63 21.70 5.53
N LYS A 77 2.01 22.26 4.47
CA LYS A 77 0.74 23.00 4.59
C LYS A 77 -0.42 22.07 4.94
N GLN A 78 -0.54 20.93 4.25
CA GLN A 78 -1.64 19.98 4.41
C GLN A 78 -1.63 19.30 5.79
N LEU A 79 -0.44 19.09 6.36
CA LEU A 79 -0.27 18.37 7.63
C LEU A 79 0.05 19.31 8.80
N ASN A 80 -0.43 20.55 8.77
CA ASN A 80 -0.31 21.53 9.87
C ASN A 80 1.13 21.71 10.38
N GLY A 81 2.10 21.76 9.48
CA GLY A 81 3.51 21.94 9.79
C GLY A 81 4.29 20.66 10.07
N LEU A 82 3.64 19.48 10.05
CA LEU A 82 4.34 18.20 10.17
C LEU A 82 5.26 17.98 8.97
N ILE A 83 6.53 17.70 9.25
CA ILE A 83 7.53 17.43 8.22
C ILE A 83 7.52 15.95 7.91
N VAL A 84 7.08 15.61 6.71
CA VAL A 84 7.10 14.24 6.16
C VAL A 84 8.20 14.16 5.11
N PRO A 85 9.10 13.15 5.16
CA PRO A 85 10.16 13.03 4.18
C PRO A 85 9.60 12.60 2.82
N VAL A 86 10.09 13.24 1.75
CA VAL A 86 9.83 12.81 0.37
C VAL A 86 11.09 12.13 -0.16
N LEU A 87 11.01 10.82 -0.36
CA LEU A 87 12.12 9.99 -0.81
C LEU A 87 12.07 9.84 -2.33
N GLN A 88 13.22 9.65 -2.97
CA GLN A 88 13.29 9.30 -4.40
C GLN A 88 13.58 7.80 -4.50
N HIS A 89 12.91 7.10 -5.41
CA HIS A 89 13.15 5.67 -5.60
C HIS A 89 14.55 5.45 -6.23
N PRO A 90 15.34 4.47 -5.75
CA PRO A 90 16.70 4.24 -6.26
C PRO A 90 16.74 3.83 -7.74
N ASP A 91 15.87 2.90 -8.14
CA ASP A 91 15.85 2.37 -9.52
C ASP A 91 14.93 3.16 -10.47
N LEU A 92 13.92 3.85 -9.94
CA LEU A 92 12.90 4.58 -10.70
C LEU A 92 13.09 6.08 -10.46
N GLN A 93 13.98 6.68 -11.25
CA GLN A 93 14.46 8.03 -11.00
C GLN A 93 13.36 9.09 -11.04
N ASP A 94 12.26 8.85 -11.76
CA ASP A 94 11.12 9.75 -11.88
C ASP A 94 10.03 9.49 -10.82
N VAL A 95 10.25 8.59 -9.85
CA VAL A 95 9.28 8.27 -8.80
C VAL A 95 9.71 8.83 -7.45
N LEU A 96 8.78 9.54 -6.80
CA LEU A 96 8.88 10.00 -5.42
C LEU A 96 7.99 9.15 -4.52
N LEU A 97 8.47 8.86 -3.31
CA LEU A 97 7.80 8.04 -2.30
C LEU A 97 7.55 8.89 -1.05
N ILE A 98 6.29 8.88 -0.59
CA ILE A 98 5.84 9.60 0.60
C ILE A 98 5.36 8.56 1.62
N PRO A 99 5.98 8.45 2.81
CA PRO A 99 5.54 7.49 3.80
C PRO A 99 4.17 7.88 4.36
N VAL A 100 3.29 6.90 4.49
CA VAL A 100 1.98 7.06 5.10
C VAL A 100 2.15 6.91 6.62
N ILE A 101 1.79 7.96 7.37
CA ILE A 101 1.82 7.91 8.84
C ILE A 101 0.57 7.20 9.32
N GLY A 102 0.78 6.03 9.94
CA GLY A 102 -0.27 5.24 10.55
C GLY A 102 0.30 3.96 11.13
N PRO A 103 -0.53 3.12 11.75
CA PRO A 103 -1.94 3.37 12.03
C PRO A 103 -2.13 4.08 13.38
N SER A 104 -2.94 5.14 13.41
CA SER A 104 -3.43 5.74 14.67
C SER A 104 -4.89 5.33 14.88
N TYR A 105 -5.29 5.07 16.13
CA TYR A 105 -6.69 4.75 16.48
C TYR A 105 -7.70 5.86 16.09
N GLU A 106 -7.22 7.06 15.72
CA GLU A 106 -8.03 8.23 15.35
C GLU A 106 -8.29 8.39 13.83
N SER A 107 -7.43 7.86 12.94
CA SER A 107 -7.44 8.15 11.48
C SER A 107 -8.57 7.44 10.69
N TRP A 108 -9.49 6.79 11.38
CA TRP A 108 -10.44 5.82 10.82
C TRP A 108 -11.62 6.43 10.09
N ARG A 109 -11.93 7.71 10.33
CA ARG A 109 -13.08 8.36 9.67
C ARG A 109 -12.83 8.67 8.20
N CYS A 110 -11.58 8.73 7.74
CA CYS A 110 -11.27 9.12 6.36
C CYS A 110 -11.33 7.96 5.35
N TYR A 111 -11.03 6.72 5.75
CA TYR A 111 -10.99 5.59 4.80
C TYR A 111 -12.37 5.07 4.39
N PHE A 112 -13.44 5.42 5.11
CA PHE A 112 -14.81 5.05 4.74
C PHE A 112 -15.43 5.96 3.67
N CYS A 113 -14.76 7.04 3.25
CA CYS A 113 -15.33 8.02 2.31
C CYS A 113 -15.05 7.76 0.82
N VAL A 114 -14.21 6.78 0.45
CA VAL A 114 -13.82 6.56 -0.97
C VAL A 114 -14.54 5.37 -1.62
N LEU A 115 -15.39 4.64 -0.88
CA LEU A 115 -16.15 3.50 -1.41
C LEU A 115 -17.68 3.65 -1.24
N ARG A 116 -18.20 4.89 -1.27
CA ARG A 116 -19.64 5.14 -1.37
C ARG A 116 -19.99 6.04 -2.54
#